data_AF-A0A444UA30-F1
#
_entry.id   AF-A0A444UA30-F1
#
_cell.length_a   1.000
_cell.length_b   1.000
_cell.length_c   1.000
_cell.angle_alpha   90.00
_cell.angle_beta   90.00
_cell.angle_gamma   90.00
#
_symmetry.space_group_name_H-M   'P 1'
#
loop_
_entity.id
_entity.type
_entity.pdbx_description
1 polymer ?
#
loop_
_entity_poly.entity_id
_entity_poly.type
_entity_poly.pdbx_seq_one_letter_code
_entity_poly.pdbx_strand_id
1 'polypeptide(L)'
;MSPGALDNPKGLVVLIQDQGVICAGQWSRKLIVHSGLKQGSQIPFIKKALGDSCGVIVMNPNDNFLEVKVKEEYRTDLQNTSTNCPSPMDPEGKEFLRIPKRCSSTPEEHVRYIWDHFVSKCEARRVVVIAHGYGGLVFVDLLLQRRQQVQSKIFAAAFIDSLHNMWHQVLDKKTQEWIQRHCRNWVLSSRPIDRPVTFVKVDCPQVSTGTQSHESAPWICLQSVFRFFTRALKAKN
;
A
#
# COMPACT_ATOMS: atom_id res chain seq x y z
N MET A 1 1.06 5.48 -12.76
CA MET A 1 2.14 4.50 -12.97
C MET A 1 3.24 5.14 -13.82
N SER A 2 4.47 4.66 -13.76
CA SER A 2 5.54 5.15 -14.64
C SER A 2 5.31 4.73 -16.10
N PRO A 3 5.83 5.48 -17.10
CA PRO A 3 5.77 5.06 -18.50
C PRO A 3 6.39 3.66 -18.70
N GLY A 4 5.74 2.80 -19.49
CA GLY A 4 6.20 1.44 -19.77
C GLY A 4 6.27 0.50 -18.56
N ALA A 5 5.60 0.83 -17.44
CA ALA A 5 5.69 0.01 -16.21
C ALA A 5 5.21 -1.44 -16.41
N LEU A 6 4.18 -1.63 -17.25
CA LEU A 6 3.58 -2.95 -17.47
C LEU A 6 4.42 -3.79 -18.44
N ASP A 7 5.12 -3.16 -19.37
CA ASP A 7 5.93 -3.80 -20.41
C ASP A 7 7.41 -3.92 -20.02
N ASN A 8 7.75 -3.59 -18.76
CA ASN A 8 9.12 -3.68 -18.27
C ASN A 8 9.41 -5.09 -17.70
N PRO A 9 10.22 -5.93 -18.38
CA PRO A 9 10.47 -7.28 -17.91
C PRO A 9 11.40 -7.34 -16.68
N LYS A 10 12.15 -6.28 -16.37
CA LYS A 10 13.17 -6.27 -15.30
C LYS A 10 12.56 -6.35 -13.90
N GLY A 11 11.49 -5.61 -13.66
CA GLY A 11 10.83 -5.57 -12.36
C GLY A 11 9.82 -4.44 -12.21
N LEU A 12 8.94 -4.59 -11.24
CA LEU A 12 7.87 -3.65 -10.93
C LEU A 12 7.83 -3.40 -9.42
N VAL A 13 7.80 -2.13 -9.00
CA VAL A 13 7.60 -1.74 -7.61
C VAL A 13 6.18 -1.21 -7.45
N VAL A 14 5.44 -1.77 -6.50
CA VAL A 14 4.08 -1.34 -6.14
C VAL A 14 4.12 -0.65 -4.77
N LEU A 15 3.63 0.58 -4.70
CA LEU A 15 3.55 1.37 -3.47
C LEU A 15 2.09 1.44 -2.98
N ILE A 16 1.88 1.10 -1.71
CA ILE A 16 0.58 1.12 -1.04
C ILE A 16 0.71 1.93 0.26
N GLN A 17 -0.05 3.02 0.35
CA GLN A 17 -0.05 3.91 1.52
C GLN A 17 -1.00 3.45 2.62
N ASP A 18 -0.90 4.13 3.75
CA ASP A 18 -1.80 3.99 4.88
C ASP A 18 -3.22 4.54 4.57
N GLN A 19 -4.17 4.26 5.46
CA GLN A 19 -5.56 4.67 5.34
C GLN A 19 -5.81 6.14 5.68
N GLY A 20 -7.05 6.58 5.47
CA GLY A 20 -7.53 7.90 5.84
C GLY A 20 -7.27 8.94 4.77
N VAL A 21 -6.73 10.09 5.17
CA VAL A 21 -6.58 11.30 4.34
C VAL A 21 -5.33 11.31 3.45
N ILE A 22 -4.63 10.17 3.37
CA ILE A 22 -3.38 10.03 2.61
C ILE A 22 -3.71 9.72 1.15
N CYS A 23 -3.28 10.57 0.23
CA CYS A 23 -3.47 10.39 -1.20
C CYS A 23 -2.28 9.70 -1.86
N ALA A 24 -2.49 9.19 -3.09
CA ALA A 24 -1.42 8.63 -3.92
C ALA A 24 -0.18 9.52 -3.93
N GLY A 25 0.98 8.92 -3.69
CA GLY A 25 2.26 9.62 -3.65
C GLY A 25 2.64 10.18 -2.29
N GLN A 26 1.80 10.00 -1.25
CA GLN A 26 2.07 10.49 0.10
C GLN A 26 2.34 9.36 1.10
N TRP A 27 3.14 9.66 2.11
CA TRP A 27 3.28 8.85 3.33
C TRP A 27 2.72 9.59 4.56
N SER A 28 2.95 10.91 4.66
CA SER A 28 2.39 11.73 5.74
C SER A 28 2.24 13.19 5.30
N ARG A 29 1.03 13.74 5.42
CA ARG A 29 0.77 15.17 5.18
C ARG A 29 1.51 16.05 6.17
N LYS A 30 1.59 15.63 7.45
CA LYS A 30 2.31 16.35 8.50
C LYS A 30 3.80 16.47 8.16
N LEU A 31 4.45 15.38 7.75
CA LEU A 31 5.85 15.45 7.33
C LEU A 31 6.06 16.21 6.03
N ILE A 32 5.10 16.19 5.09
CA ILE A 32 5.17 17.05 3.90
C ILE A 32 5.24 18.52 4.30
N VAL A 33 4.37 18.95 5.22
CA VAL A 33 4.33 20.34 5.70
C VAL A 33 5.57 20.71 6.50
N HIS A 34 5.99 19.86 7.46
CA HIS A 34 7.09 20.20 8.37
C HIS A 34 8.49 19.92 7.81
N SER A 35 8.66 18.85 7.04
CA SER A 35 9.97 18.33 6.62
C SER A 35 10.11 18.20 5.09
N GLY A 36 9.09 18.61 4.35
CA GLY A 36 9.07 18.64 2.89
C GLY A 36 8.73 17.30 2.23
N LEU A 37 8.53 17.38 0.90
CA LEU A 37 8.17 16.22 0.06
C LEU A 37 9.19 15.09 0.16
N LYS A 38 10.47 15.39 0.40
CA LYS A 38 11.51 14.36 0.48
C LYS A 38 11.22 13.36 1.60
N GLN A 39 10.69 13.79 2.75
CA GLN A 39 10.46 12.88 3.87
C GLN A 39 9.01 12.38 3.93
N GLY A 40 8.05 13.24 3.56
CA GLY A 40 6.63 12.89 3.68
C GLY A 40 5.98 12.26 2.45
N SER A 41 6.70 12.10 1.32
CA SER A 41 6.14 11.57 0.07
C SER A 41 6.81 10.28 -0.40
N GLN A 42 6.18 9.63 -1.37
CA GLN A 42 6.68 8.44 -2.07
C GLN A 42 7.75 8.76 -3.12
N ILE A 43 8.02 10.04 -3.42
CA ILE A 43 8.96 10.45 -4.48
C ILE A 43 10.35 9.80 -4.34
N PRO A 44 10.96 9.70 -3.14
CA PRO A 44 12.25 9.03 -2.99
C PRO A 44 12.20 7.54 -3.35
N PHE A 45 11.11 6.84 -3.01
CA PHE A 45 10.89 5.45 -3.38
C PHE A 45 10.75 5.29 -4.89
N ILE A 46 9.97 6.17 -5.52
CA ILE A 46 9.79 6.20 -6.97
C ILE A 46 11.14 6.44 -7.67
N LYS A 47 11.89 7.47 -7.25
CA LYS A 47 13.22 7.78 -7.81
C LYS A 47 14.19 6.61 -7.66
N LYS A 48 14.20 5.95 -6.51
CA LYS A 48 15.07 4.80 -6.26
C LYS A 48 14.70 3.61 -7.15
N ALA A 49 13.41 3.29 -7.26
CA ALA A 49 12.91 2.21 -8.12
C ALA A 49 13.22 2.46 -9.61
N LEU A 50 13.00 3.68 -10.10
CA LEU A 50 13.32 4.05 -11.48
C LEU A 50 14.83 4.01 -11.75
N GLY A 51 15.65 4.45 -10.78
CA GLY A 51 17.11 4.34 -10.87
C GLY A 51 17.60 2.89 -10.94
N ASP A 52 16.86 1.96 -10.34
CA ASP A 52 17.13 0.52 -10.42
C ASP A 52 16.48 -0.15 -11.66
N SER A 53 16.04 0.65 -12.64
CA SER A 53 15.36 0.21 -13.88
C SER A 53 14.06 -0.56 -13.67
N CYS A 54 13.37 -0.37 -12.54
CA CYS A 54 12.05 -0.96 -12.30
C CYS A 54 10.92 -0.03 -12.78
N GLY A 55 9.82 -0.60 -13.26
CA GLY A 55 8.56 0.12 -13.39
C GLY A 55 7.98 0.44 -12.01
N VAL A 56 7.10 1.44 -11.91
CA VAL A 56 6.45 1.83 -10.65
C VAL A 56 4.94 1.99 -10.80
N ILE A 57 4.19 1.38 -9.89
CA ILE A 57 2.76 1.65 -9.67
C ILE A 57 2.60 2.24 -8.28
N VAL A 58 1.94 3.40 -8.21
CA VAL A 58 1.47 4.01 -6.98
C VAL A 58 -0.03 3.78 -6.92
N MET A 59 -0.51 3.09 -5.89
CA MET A 59 -1.95 2.87 -5.69
C MET A 59 -2.57 4.06 -4.94
N ASN A 60 -3.89 4.24 -5.07
CA ASN A 60 -4.65 5.25 -4.33
C ASN A 60 -5.81 4.60 -3.56
N PRO A 61 -5.54 3.71 -2.59
CA PRO A 61 -6.56 2.89 -1.95
C PRO A 61 -7.67 3.70 -1.25
N ASN A 62 -7.41 4.95 -0.87
CA ASN A 62 -8.34 5.81 -0.14
C ASN A 62 -9.29 6.62 -1.05
N ASP A 63 -9.13 6.55 -2.38
CA ASP A 63 -9.91 7.33 -3.33
C ASP A 63 -11.12 6.53 -3.85
N ASN A 64 -12.07 6.29 -2.94
CA ASN A 64 -13.15 5.33 -3.13
C ASN A 64 -14.48 5.91 -3.59
N PHE A 65 -14.65 7.23 -3.58
CA PHE A 65 -15.91 7.90 -3.87
C PHE A 65 -15.75 8.97 -4.95
N LEU A 66 -16.79 9.18 -5.75
CA LEU A 66 -16.95 10.35 -6.61
C LEU A 66 -17.81 11.36 -5.86
N GLU A 67 -17.33 12.61 -5.78
CA GLU A 67 -18.10 13.71 -5.21
C GLU A 67 -18.84 14.42 -6.36
N VAL A 68 -20.17 14.33 -6.33
CA VAL A 68 -21.04 14.96 -7.34
C VAL A 68 -21.81 16.09 -6.67
N LYS A 69 -21.72 17.30 -7.25
CA LYS A 69 -22.53 18.44 -6.81
C LYS A 69 -23.99 18.15 -7.09
N VAL A 70 -24.82 18.16 -6.06
CA VAL A 70 -26.27 18.07 -6.23
C VAL A 70 -26.74 19.39 -6.81
N LYS A 71 -27.35 19.36 -8.00
CA LYS A 71 -28.07 20.55 -8.50
C LYS A 71 -29.40 20.62 -7.76
N GLU A 72 -29.77 21.84 -7.34
CA GLU A 72 -31.02 22.13 -6.60
C GLU A 72 -32.26 21.47 -7.23
N GLU A 73 -32.29 21.39 -8.56
CA GLU A 73 -33.38 20.83 -9.36
C GLU A 73 -33.65 19.31 -9.14
N TYR A 74 -32.71 18.55 -8.58
CA TYR A 74 -32.86 17.10 -8.33
C TYR A 74 -32.97 16.72 -6.85
N ARG A 75 -33.07 17.70 -5.95
CA ARG A 75 -33.09 17.46 -4.49
C ARG A 75 -34.26 16.61 -4.01
N THR A 76 -35.44 16.79 -4.59
CA THR A 76 -36.67 16.08 -4.19
C THR A 76 -36.64 14.60 -4.56
N ASP A 77 -35.94 14.21 -5.63
CA ASP A 77 -35.90 12.81 -6.08
C ASP A 77 -34.90 11.95 -5.28
N LEU A 78 -33.84 12.56 -4.76
CA LEU A 78 -32.78 11.89 -4.00
C LEU A 78 -33.13 11.67 -2.52
N GLN A 79 -34.06 12.45 -1.95
CA GLN A 79 -34.49 12.28 -0.54
C GLN A 79 -35.20 10.94 -0.29
N ASN A 80 -35.83 10.34 -1.31
CA ASN A 80 -36.54 9.06 -1.19
C ASN A 80 -35.63 7.81 -1.23
N THR A 81 -34.33 7.98 -1.49
CA THR A 81 -33.34 6.88 -1.55
C THR A 81 -32.27 7.00 -0.46
N SER A 82 -32.40 7.97 0.45
CA SER A 82 -31.38 8.30 1.43
C SER A 82 -31.23 7.23 2.52
N THR A 83 -30.00 6.74 2.67
CA THR A 83 -29.53 6.06 3.89
C THR A 83 -29.28 7.13 4.96
N ASN A 84 -29.50 6.82 6.24
CA ASN A 84 -29.42 7.75 7.40
C ASN A 84 -28.04 8.44 7.64
N CYS A 85 -27.14 8.49 6.66
CA CYS A 85 -25.83 9.14 6.76
C CYS A 85 -25.91 10.60 6.28
N PRO A 86 -25.45 11.58 7.07
CA PRO A 86 -25.44 12.98 6.65
C PRO A 86 -24.51 13.20 5.45
N SER A 87 -25.03 13.86 4.42
CA SER A 87 -24.28 14.26 3.22
C SER A 87 -23.16 15.26 3.57
N PRO A 88 -21.95 15.13 2.99
CA PRO A 88 -20.90 16.13 3.14
C PRO A 88 -21.33 17.48 2.55
N MET A 89 -20.98 18.57 3.24
CA MET A 89 -21.16 19.94 2.75
C MET A 89 -19.81 20.54 2.35
N ASP A 90 -19.78 21.37 1.29
CA ASP A 90 -18.64 22.25 1.03
C ASP A 90 -18.60 23.45 2.00
N PRO A 91 -17.51 24.24 2.00
CA PRO A 91 -17.42 25.46 2.81
C PRO A 91 -18.49 26.52 2.51
N GLU A 92 -19.23 26.38 1.40
CA GLU A 92 -20.31 27.28 0.98
C GLU A 92 -21.70 26.73 1.38
N GLY A 93 -21.76 25.57 2.06
CA GLY A 93 -22.99 24.93 2.52
C GLY A 93 -23.73 24.12 1.44
N LYS A 94 -23.10 23.85 0.29
CA LYS A 94 -23.69 23.04 -0.78
C LYS A 94 -23.47 21.56 -0.50
N GLU A 95 -24.52 20.78 -0.75
CA GLU A 95 -24.54 19.35 -0.52
C GLU A 95 -23.88 18.57 -1.68
N PHE A 96 -23.08 17.56 -1.32
CA PHE A 96 -22.46 16.64 -2.27
C PHE A 96 -22.99 15.24 -2.08
N LEU A 97 -23.26 14.57 -3.19
CA LEU A 97 -23.49 13.14 -3.18
C LEU A 97 -22.15 12.41 -3.28
N ARG A 98 -21.90 11.47 -2.37
CA ARG A 98 -20.77 10.55 -2.46
C ARG A 98 -21.21 9.26 -3.13
N ILE A 99 -20.84 9.11 -4.39
CA ILE A 99 -21.14 7.90 -5.16
C ILE A 99 -19.95 6.93 -5.02
N PRO A 100 -20.13 5.72 -4.47
CA PRO A 100 -19.06 4.74 -4.41
C PRO A 100 -18.54 4.39 -5.81
N LYS A 101 -17.22 4.36 -5.99
CA LYS A 101 -16.62 3.96 -7.26
C LYS A 101 -16.83 2.47 -7.49
N ARG A 102 -17.33 2.12 -8.67
CA ARG A 102 -17.54 0.74 -9.08
C ARG A 102 -16.23 -0.05 -8.96
N CYS A 103 -16.27 -1.17 -8.23
CA CYS A 103 -15.13 -2.07 -7.99
C CYS A 103 -13.92 -1.43 -7.29
N SER A 104 -14.09 -0.27 -6.65
CA SER A 104 -13.04 0.45 -5.93
C SER A 104 -13.64 1.23 -4.75
N SER A 105 -14.74 0.75 -4.18
CA SER A 105 -15.49 1.42 -3.12
C SER A 105 -14.88 1.24 -1.73
N THR A 106 -13.92 0.33 -1.60
CA THR A 106 -13.07 0.18 -0.41
C THR A 106 -11.58 0.10 -0.81
N PRO A 107 -10.65 0.32 0.13
CA PRO A 107 -9.22 0.08 -0.08
C PRO A 107 -8.89 -1.31 -0.64
N GLU A 108 -9.55 -2.35 -0.13
CA GLU A 108 -9.38 -3.75 -0.54
C GLU A 108 -9.87 -3.96 -1.97
N GLU A 109 -11.03 -3.41 -2.32
CA GLU A 109 -11.53 -3.44 -3.69
C GLU A 109 -10.59 -2.73 -4.65
N HIS A 110 -10.08 -1.55 -4.29
CA HIS A 110 -9.15 -0.81 -5.12
C HIS A 110 -7.89 -1.61 -5.42
N VAL A 111 -7.23 -2.16 -4.39
CA VAL A 111 -5.99 -2.91 -4.58
C VAL A 111 -6.23 -4.19 -5.38
N ARG A 112 -7.36 -4.87 -5.17
CA ARG A 112 -7.75 -6.05 -5.97
C ARG A 112 -8.04 -5.69 -7.42
N TYR A 113 -8.72 -4.57 -7.67
CA TYR A 113 -8.98 -4.08 -9.02
C TYR A 113 -7.67 -3.81 -9.76
N ILE A 114 -6.73 -3.09 -9.12
CA ILE A 114 -5.43 -2.78 -9.71
C ILE A 114 -4.62 -4.06 -9.96
N TRP A 115 -4.70 -5.05 -9.06
CA TRP A 115 -4.09 -6.35 -9.26
C TRP A 115 -4.64 -7.06 -10.50
N ASP A 116 -5.95 -7.25 -10.57
CA ASP A 116 -6.64 -8.02 -11.61
C ASP A 116 -6.48 -7.37 -13.00
N HIS A 117 -6.36 -6.05 -13.07
CA HIS A 117 -6.32 -5.31 -14.35
C HIS A 117 -4.91 -4.94 -14.81
N PHE A 118 -3.96 -4.75 -13.89
CA PHE A 118 -2.63 -4.21 -14.23
C PHE A 118 -1.50 -5.12 -13.74
N VAL A 119 -1.39 -5.37 -12.44
CA VAL A 119 -0.20 -6.04 -11.86
C VAL A 119 -0.10 -7.51 -12.29
N SER A 120 -1.22 -8.24 -12.30
CA SER A 120 -1.26 -9.64 -12.73
C SER A 120 -0.86 -9.82 -14.20
N LYS A 121 -1.10 -8.80 -15.04
CA LYS A 121 -0.89 -8.82 -16.49
C LYS A 121 0.45 -8.24 -16.96
N CYS A 122 1.23 -7.62 -16.06
CA CYS A 122 2.52 -7.02 -16.45
C CYS A 122 3.52 -8.09 -16.90
N GLU A 123 4.50 -7.71 -17.72
CA GLU A 123 5.59 -8.58 -18.17
C GLU A 123 6.65 -8.82 -17.08
N ALA A 124 6.69 -7.97 -16.06
CA ALA A 124 7.64 -8.07 -14.97
C ALA A 124 7.56 -9.44 -14.29
N ARG A 125 8.70 -10.16 -14.23
CA ARG A 125 8.83 -11.42 -13.48
C ARG A 125 9.15 -11.20 -12.01
N ARG A 126 9.50 -9.97 -11.64
CA ARG A 126 9.94 -9.59 -10.29
C ARG A 126 9.13 -8.39 -9.82
N VAL A 127 7.96 -8.67 -9.25
CA VAL A 127 7.11 -7.63 -8.66
C VAL A 127 7.41 -7.53 -7.17
N VAL A 128 7.75 -6.35 -6.66
CA VAL A 128 7.91 -6.11 -5.22
C VAL A 128 6.87 -5.13 -4.72
N VAL A 129 6.41 -5.33 -3.49
CA VAL A 129 5.41 -4.48 -2.85
C VAL A 129 6.03 -3.76 -1.65
N ILE A 130 5.76 -2.47 -1.53
CA ILE A 130 6.10 -1.67 -0.35
C ILE A 130 4.79 -1.12 0.20
N ALA A 131 4.43 -1.56 1.39
CA ALA A 131 3.15 -1.26 2.00
C ALA A 131 3.35 -0.64 3.40
N HIS A 132 2.75 0.51 3.64
CA HIS A 132 2.84 1.25 4.91
C HIS A 132 1.49 1.23 5.64
N GLY A 133 1.51 1.03 6.97
CA GLY A 133 0.31 1.06 7.80
C GLY A 133 -0.75 0.04 7.36
N TYR A 134 -1.98 0.51 7.18
CA TYR A 134 -3.13 -0.22 6.68
C TYR A 134 -2.91 -0.81 5.28
N GLY A 135 -2.05 -0.20 4.45
CA GLY A 135 -1.69 -0.74 3.14
C GLY A 135 -1.16 -2.17 3.20
N GLY A 136 -0.53 -2.57 4.32
CA GLY A 136 -0.08 -3.95 4.50
C GLY A 136 -1.23 -4.92 4.81
N LEU A 137 -2.27 -4.49 5.55
CA LEU A 137 -3.49 -5.29 5.75
C LEU A 137 -4.18 -5.54 4.41
N VAL A 138 -4.32 -4.49 3.60
CA VAL A 138 -4.93 -4.57 2.27
C VAL A 138 -4.14 -5.50 1.34
N PHE A 139 -2.80 -5.47 1.40
CA PHE A 139 -1.99 -6.41 0.64
C PHE A 139 -2.17 -7.86 1.11
N VAL A 140 -2.34 -8.11 2.41
CA VAL A 140 -2.61 -9.46 2.91
C VAL A 140 -4.02 -9.92 2.52
N ASP A 141 -5.03 -9.05 2.50
CA ASP A 141 -6.34 -9.37 1.89
C ASP A 141 -6.16 -9.82 0.44
N LEU A 142 -5.42 -9.07 -0.38
CA LEU A 142 -5.12 -9.46 -1.75
C LEU A 142 -4.44 -10.84 -1.83
N LEU A 143 -3.46 -11.11 -0.97
CA LEU A 143 -2.77 -12.40 -0.90
C LEU A 143 -3.72 -13.55 -0.55
N LEU A 144 -4.70 -13.33 0.32
CA LEU A 144 -5.72 -14.32 0.65
C LEU A 144 -6.67 -14.56 -0.53
N GLN A 145 -7.14 -13.49 -1.17
CA GLN A 145 -8.13 -13.52 -2.25
C GLN A 145 -7.57 -13.98 -3.62
N ARG A 146 -6.25 -13.82 -3.85
CA ARG A 146 -5.57 -14.13 -5.12
C ARG A 146 -4.31 -14.97 -4.93
N ARG A 147 -4.31 -15.79 -3.88
CA ARG A 147 -3.18 -16.58 -3.37
C ARG A 147 -2.21 -17.11 -4.42
N GLN A 148 -2.68 -17.96 -5.34
CA GLN A 148 -1.81 -18.63 -6.30
C GLN A 148 -1.12 -17.62 -7.23
N GLN A 149 -1.86 -16.61 -7.69
CA GLN A 149 -1.33 -15.57 -8.57
C GLN A 149 -0.34 -14.68 -7.81
N VAL A 150 -0.67 -14.26 -6.60
CA VAL A 150 0.20 -13.40 -5.78
C VAL A 150 1.50 -14.12 -5.44
N GLN A 151 1.43 -15.37 -4.98
CA GLN A 151 2.62 -16.14 -4.59
C GLN A 151 3.56 -16.46 -5.77
N SER A 152 3.02 -16.57 -6.98
CA SER A 152 3.81 -16.84 -8.19
C SER A 152 4.40 -15.59 -8.82
N LYS A 153 3.76 -14.43 -8.64
CA LYS A 153 4.14 -13.16 -9.28
C LYS A 153 4.90 -12.20 -8.37
N ILE A 154 4.54 -12.13 -7.08
CA ILE A 154 5.23 -11.28 -6.11
C ILE A 154 6.53 -11.94 -5.69
N PHE A 155 7.62 -11.21 -5.93
CA PHE A 155 8.97 -11.59 -5.56
C PHE A 155 9.25 -11.40 -4.08
N ALA A 156 8.83 -10.27 -3.52
CA ALA A 156 8.99 -9.94 -2.11
C ALA A 156 8.04 -8.79 -1.70
N ALA A 157 7.72 -8.70 -0.41
CA ALA A 157 6.94 -7.59 0.15
C ALA A 157 7.62 -6.98 1.39
N ALA A 158 7.70 -5.66 1.43
CA ALA A 158 8.18 -4.90 2.57
C ALA A 158 6.99 -4.19 3.24
N PHE A 159 6.74 -4.54 4.49
CA PHE A 159 5.77 -3.88 5.34
C PHE A 159 6.48 -2.86 6.22
N ILE A 160 5.95 -1.65 6.31
CA ILE A 160 6.47 -0.59 7.16
C ILE A 160 5.37 -0.22 8.14
N ASP A 161 5.65 -0.40 9.43
CA ASP A 161 4.74 -0.18 10.54
C ASP A 161 3.30 -0.61 10.25
N SER A 162 3.17 -1.84 9.75
CA SER A 162 1.88 -2.35 9.29
C SER A 162 1.18 -3.10 10.41
N LEU A 163 -0.14 -2.90 10.49
CA LEU A 163 -1.04 -3.54 11.45
C LEU A 163 -1.44 -4.98 11.05
N HIS A 164 -0.86 -5.54 9.99
CA HIS A 164 -1.18 -6.92 9.60
C HIS A 164 -0.83 -7.89 10.71
N ASN A 165 -1.78 -8.75 11.04
CA ASN A 165 -1.59 -9.78 12.05
C ASN A 165 -1.81 -11.16 11.43
N MET A 166 -0.71 -11.91 11.37
CA MET A 166 -0.63 -13.24 10.78
C MET A 166 -1.47 -14.30 11.52
N TRP A 167 -1.84 -14.03 12.77
CA TRP A 167 -2.58 -14.96 13.63
C TRP A 167 -4.09 -14.78 13.51
N HIS A 168 -4.56 -13.55 13.32
CA HIS A 168 -6.00 -13.25 13.24
C HIS A 168 -6.57 -13.36 11.82
N GLN A 169 -5.73 -13.49 10.79
CA GLN A 169 -6.16 -13.58 9.38
C GLN A 169 -6.28 -15.04 8.84
N VAL A 170 -6.33 -16.06 9.71
CA VAL A 170 -6.54 -17.49 9.37
C VAL A 170 -5.71 -17.94 8.15
N LEU A 171 -4.39 -17.77 8.25
CA LEU A 171 -3.48 -18.19 7.18
C LEU A 171 -3.20 -19.69 7.31
N ASP A 172 -3.39 -20.46 6.23
CA ASP A 172 -2.92 -21.84 6.19
C ASP A 172 -1.38 -21.88 6.25
N LYS A 173 -0.81 -23.06 6.52
CA LYS A 173 0.64 -23.22 6.71
C LYS A 173 1.47 -22.77 5.49
N LYS A 174 0.99 -23.01 4.25
CA LYS A 174 1.68 -22.54 3.04
C LYS A 174 1.65 -21.00 2.95
N THR A 175 0.58 -20.39 3.50
CA THR A 175 0.42 -18.98 3.93
C THR A 175 1.68 -18.40 4.50
N GLN A 176 1.85 -18.88 5.72
CA GLN A 176 2.80 -18.43 6.69
C GLN A 176 4.21 -18.68 6.18
N GLU A 177 4.49 -19.85 5.61
CA GLU A 177 5.80 -20.15 5.03
C GLU A 177 6.16 -19.21 3.87
N TRP A 178 5.20 -18.86 3.01
CA TRP A 178 5.46 -17.92 1.92
C TRP A 178 5.79 -16.53 2.46
N ILE A 179 5.01 -16.03 3.42
CA ILE A 179 5.25 -14.72 4.05
C ILE A 179 6.59 -14.70 4.79
N GLN A 180 6.91 -15.76 5.54
CA GLN A 180 8.19 -15.87 6.23
C GLN A 180 9.39 -15.80 5.29
N ARG A 181 9.27 -16.34 4.08
CA ARG A 181 10.36 -16.36 3.09
C ARG A 181 10.44 -15.08 2.24
N HIS A 182 9.30 -14.48 1.91
CA HIS A 182 9.23 -13.40 0.91
C HIS A 182 8.95 -12.02 1.51
N CYS A 183 8.53 -11.95 2.77
CA CYS A 183 8.15 -10.70 3.40
C CYS A 183 9.10 -10.29 4.52
N ARG A 184 9.10 -8.99 4.82
CA ARG A 184 9.73 -8.43 6.01
C ARG A 184 8.92 -7.26 6.55
N ASN A 185 8.76 -7.20 7.86
CA ASN A 185 8.05 -6.12 8.53
C ASN A 185 9.02 -5.24 9.31
N TRP A 186 9.06 -3.95 9.00
CA TRP A 186 9.76 -2.93 9.77
C TRP A 186 8.79 -2.36 10.81
N VAL A 187 8.94 -2.77 12.07
CA VAL A 187 8.06 -2.35 13.18
C VAL A 187 8.64 -1.15 13.92
N LEU A 188 7.78 -0.32 14.51
CA LEU A 188 8.21 0.82 15.32
C LEU A 188 9.02 0.36 16.52
N SER A 189 10.26 0.84 16.59
CA SER A 189 11.17 0.52 17.68
C SER A 189 12.32 1.53 17.69
N SER A 190 12.74 1.93 18.89
CA SER A 190 13.92 2.77 19.11
C SER A 190 15.25 2.02 18.92
N ARG A 191 15.22 0.69 18.71
CA ARG A 191 16.43 -0.09 18.42
C ARG A 191 17.02 0.32 17.07
N PRO A 192 18.33 0.15 16.85
CA PRO A 192 18.94 0.45 15.55
C PRO A 192 18.20 -0.23 14.40
N ILE A 193 18.09 0.47 13.27
CA ILE A 193 17.43 -0.04 12.05
C ILE A 193 17.94 -1.45 11.71
N ASP A 194 17.04 -2.31 11.24
CA ASP A 194 17.29 -3.70 10.86
C ASP A 194 17.57 -4.68 12.00
N ARG A 195 17.57 -4.22 13.26
CA ARG A 195 17.69 -5.14 14.40
C ARG A 195 16.42 -5.97 14.55
N PRO A 196 16.49 -7.31 14.65
CA PRO A 196 15.32 -8.15 14.88
C PRO A 196 14.59 -7.75 16.16
N VAL A 197 13.27 -7.56 16.09
CA VAL A 197 12.44 -7.11 17.22
C VAL A 197 11.77 -8.29 17.93
N THR A 198 11.25 -9.26 17.18
CA THR A 198 10.66 -10.49 17.73
C THR A 198 11.38 -11.73 17.19
N PHE A 199 11.42 -12.79 18.00
CA PHE A 199 12.04 -14.08 17.66
C PHE A 199 11.00 -15.19 17.44
N VAL A 200 9.71 -14.86 17.42
CA VAL A 200 8.65 -15.84 17.21
C VAL A 200 8.72 -16.34 15.77
N LYS A 201 9.23 -17.56 15.56
CA LYS A 201 9.51 -18.17 14.25
C LYS A 201 8.30 -18.29 13.31
N VAL A 202 7.08 -18.06 13.80
CA VAL A 202 5.83 -18.31 13.07
C VAL A 202 5.32 -17.07 12.32
N ASP A 203 5.82 -15.88 12.66
CA ASP A 203 5.35 -14.61 12.10
C ASP A 203 6.23 -14.10 10.93
N CYS A 204 5.75 -13.09 10.21
CA CYS A 204 6.55 -12.33 9.24
C CYS A 204 7.82 -11.79 9.93
N PRO A 205 9.04 -12.01 9.40
CA PRO A 205 10.27 -11.54 10.03
C PRO A 205 10.23 -10.05 10.34
N GLN A 206 10.35 -9.71 11.63
CA GLN A 206 10.23 -8.33 12.12
C GLN A 206 11.59 -7.72 12.45
N VAL A 207 11.84 -6.54 11.92
CA VAL A 207 13.03 -5.74 12.20
C VAL A 207 12.66 -4.33 12.62
N SER A 208 13.56 -3.65 13.33
CA SER A 208 13.34 -2.29 13.80
C SER A 208 13.36 -1.29 12.63
N THR A 209 12.43 -0.33 12.67
CA THR A 209 12.46 0.89 11.85
C THR A 209 13.55 1.87 12.28
N GLY A 210 14.03 1.81 13.53
CA GLY A 210 14.92 2.84 14.09
C GLY A 210 14.20 4.11 14.55
N THR A 211 12.87 4.10 14.59
CA THR A 211 12.03 5.21 15.04
C THR A 211 10.78 4.68 15.74
N GLN A 212 10.16 5.53 16.55
CA GLN A 212 8.81 5.30 17.08
C GLN A 212 7.74 6.16 16.40
N SER A 213 8.12 6.97 15.40
CA SER A 213 7.19 7.79 14.65
C SER A 213 6.70 7.05 13.40
N HIS A 214 5.42 6.68 13.42
CA HIS A 214 4.67 6.08 12.31
C HIS A 214 4.89 6.83 10.99
N GLU A 215 4.78 8.16 11.03
CA GLU A 215 4.88 9.03 9.86
C GLU A 215 6.29 9.01 9.25
N SER A 216 7.33 8.97 10.09
CA SER A 216 8.73 9.02 9.65
C SER A 216 9.28 7.67 9.21
N ALA A 217 8.63 6.57 9.61
CA ALA A 217 9.11 5.22 9.36
C ALA A 217 9.40 4.92 7.88
N PRO A 218 8.54 5.29 6.90
CA PRO A 218 8.84 5.08 5.49
C PRO A 218 10.13 5.78 5.03
N TRP A 219 10.33 7.03 5.43
CA TRP A 219 11.54 7.79 5.07
C TRP A 219 12.81 7.13 5.63
N ILE A 220 12.78 6.78 6.92
CA ILE A 220 13.93 6.18 7.62
C ILE A 220 14.25 4.80 7.04
N CYS A 221 13.23 3.99 6.75
CA CYS A 221 13.40 2.62 6.26
C CYS A 221 13.77 2.52 4.78
N LEU A 222 13.68 3.59 4.00
CA LEU A 222 13.84 3.56 2.53
C LEU A 222 15.06 2.75 2.08
N GLN A 223 16.25 3.07 2.61
CA GLN A 223 17.49 2.41 2.19
C GLN A 223 17.54 0.94 2.63
N SER A 224 16.94 0.61 3.77
CA SER A 224 16.87 -0.77 4.23
C SER A 224 15.93 -1.61 3.37
N VAL A 225 14.75 -1.07 3.03
CA VAL A 225 13.75 -1.75 2.20
C VAL A 225 14.33 -2.15 0.84
N PHE A 226 14.99 -1.23 0.14
CA PHE A 226 15.63 -1.56 -1.15
C PHE A 226 16.83 -2.51 -1.00
N ARG A 227 17.56 -2.44 0.12
CA ARG A 227 18.63 -3.41 0.44
C ARG A 227 18.07 -4.81 0.67
N PHE A 228 16.91 -4.93 1.30
CA PHE A 228 16.21 -6.19 1.47
C PHE A 228 15.86 -6.81 0.10
N PHE A 229 15.26 -6.05 -0.81
CA PHE A 229 14.96 -6.56 -2.16
C PHE A 229 16.22 -6.95 -2.94
N THR A 230 17.28 -6.14 -2.86
CA THR A 230 18.57 -6.44 -3.51
C THR A 230 19.18 -7.74 -2.97
N ARG A 231 19.12 -7.98 -1.66
CA ARG A 231 19.62 -9.22 -1.05
C ARG A 231 18.76 -10.43 -1.43
N ALA A 232 17.44 -10.28 -1.43
CA ALA A 232 16.53 -11.33 -1.86
C ALA A 232 16.78 -11.72 -3.33
N LEU A 233 17.11 -10.75 -4.19
CA LEU A 233 17.48 -11.01 -5.58
C LEU A 233 18.78 -11.81 -5.70
N LYS A 234 19.81 -11.47 -4.93
CA LYS A 234 21.09 -12.19 -4.92
C LYS A 234 20.98 -13.62 -4.40
N ALA A 235 20.04 -13.90 -3.49
CA ALA A 235 19.87 -15.24 -2.92
C ALA A 235 19.13 -16.22 -3.84
N LYS A 236 18.51 -15.74 -4.92
CA LYS A 236 17.75 -16.56 -5.89
C LYS A 236 18.47 -16.74 -7.24
N ASN A 237 19.61 -16.07 -7.43
CA ASN A 237 20.51 -16.27 -8.58
C ASN A 237 21.67 -17.15 -8.15
#